data_AF-A0A7L2L9N5-F1
#
_entry.id   AF-A0A7L2L9N5-F1
#
_cell.length_a   1.000
_cell.length_b   1.000
_cell.length_c   1.000
_cell.angle_alpha   90.00
_cell.angle_beta   90.00
_cell.angle_gamma   90.00
#
_symmetry.space_group_name_H-M   'P 1'
#
loop_
_entity.id
_entity.type
_entity.pdbx_description
1 polymer ?
#
loop_
_entity_poly.entity_id
_entity_poly.type
_entity_poly.pdbx_seq_one_letter_code
_entity_poly.pdbx_strand_id
1 'polypeptide(L)'
;QFRHVQQLTYSLIEWRSQILSGTLPKDELAELKKKVTAKIDYGNRILGLDLVVRDDNGNILDPDETSTISLFKAHETASKRIDERIQEEKSLQQSLDLRGQPIFNSTHTYSLYVNFKNFVCNIGEDAELLMSLYDPDLSKFI
;
A
#
# COMPACT_ATOMS: atom_id res chain seq x y z
N GLN A 1 -7.62 -19.22 -12.16
CA GLN A 1 -7.64 -17.87 -12.77
C GLN A 1 -9.06 -17.35 -13.02
N PHE A 2 -9.88 -17.99 -13.88
CA PHE A 2 -11.24 -17.50 -14.20
C PHE A 2 -12.15 -17.29 -12.98
N ARG A 3 -12.23 -18.27 -12.06
CA ARG A 3 -13.06 -18.17 -10.84
C ARG A 3 -12.69 -16.97 -9.95
N HIS A 4 -11.40 -16.64 -9.87
CA HIS A 4 -10.93 -15.49 -9.08
C HIS A 4 -11.44 -14.18 -9.69
N VAL A 5 -11.23 -14.00 -10.99
CA VAL A 5 -11.71 -12.81 -11.72
C VAL A 5 -13.23 -12.70 -11.66
N GLN A 6 -13.95 -13.82 -11.74
CA GLN A 6 -15.40 -13.86 -11.58
C GLN A 6 -15.83 -13.37 -10.18
N GLN A 7 -15.16 -13.80 -9.12
CA GLN A 7 -15.42 -13.31 -7.75
C GLN A 7 -15.12 -11.81 -7.59
N LEU A 8 -14.01 -11.33 -8.17
CA LEU A 8 -13.69 -9.89 -8.20
C LEU A 8 -14.82 -9.11 -8.89
N THR A 9 -15.30 -9.61 -10.03
CA THR A 9 -16.36 -8.98 -10.82
C THR A 9 -17.67 -8.92 -10.05
N TYR A 10 -18.06 -10.01 -9.35
CA TYR A 10 -19.26 -9.99 -8.52
C TYR A 10 -19.18 -8.96 -7.39
N SER A 11 -18.04 -8.84 -6.70
CA SER A 11 -17.84 -7.80 -5.69
C SER A 11 -18.00 -6.39 -6.28
N LEU A 12 -17.45 -6.15 -7.48
CA LEU A 12 -17.55 -4.85 -8.16
C LEU A 12 -19.00 -4.52 -8.57
N ILE A 13 -19.75 -5.50 -9.05
CA ILE A 13 -21.18 -5.33 -9.40
C ILE A 13 -21.99 -4.96 -8.16
N GLU A 14 -21.75 -5.64 -7.04
CA GLU A 14 -22.41 -5.35 -5.77
C GLU A 14 -22.09 -3.92 -5.29
N TRP A 15 -20.81 -3.54 -5.25
CA TRP A 15 -20.40 -2.21 -4.82
C TRP A 15 -20.91 -1.11 -5.76
N ARG A 16 -20.98 -1.38 -7.07
CA ARG A 16 -21.64 -0.47 -8.01
C ARG A 16 -23.11 -0.26 -7.65
N SER A 17 -23.82 -1.33 -7.30
CA SER A 17 -25.22 -1.22 -6.85
C SER A 17 -25.35 -0.38 -5.57
N GLN A 18 -24.44 -0.54 -4.62
CA GLN A 18 -24.42 0.24 -3.38
C GLN A 18 -24.09 1.73 -3.62
N ILE A 19 -23.17 2.03 -4.53
CA ILE A 19 -22.85 3.43 -4.92
C ILE A 19 -24.07 4.09 -5.59
N LEU A 20 -24.74 3.36 -6.49
CA LEU A 20 -25.87 3.87 -7.25
C LEU A 20 -27.18 3.92 -6.47
N SER A 21 -27.30 3.23 -5.33
CA SER A 21 -28.49 3.33 -4.48
C SER A 21 -28.66 4.73 -3.90
N GLY A 22 -27.57 5.49 -3.76
CA GLY A 22 -27.58 6.84 -3.17
C GLY A 22 -27.93 6.86 -1.68
N THR A 23 -27.91 5.70 -1.01
CA THR A 23 -28.31 5.56 0.39
C THR A 23 -27.15 5.63 1.37
N LEU A 24 -25.91 5.59 0.88
CA LEU A 24 -24.71 5.60 1.72
C LEU A 24 -24.39 7.01 2.22
N PRO A 25 -24.07 7.17 3.52
CA PRO A 25 -23.43 8.37 4.06
C PRO A 25 -22.17 8.77 3.27
N LYS A 26 -21.79 10.05 3.36
CA LYS A 26 -20.68 10.61 2.55
C LYS A 26 -19.33 9.93 2.83
N ASP A 27 -19.06 9.64 4.10
CA ASP A 27 -17.88 8.94 4.59
C ASP A 27 -17.87 7.47 4.15
N GLU A 28 -18.98 6.75 4.32
CA GLU A 28 -19.11 5.36 3.82
C GLU A 28 -18.95 5.27 2.30
N LEU A 29 -19.54 6.22 1.57
CA LEU A 29 -19.42 6.31 0.11
C LEU A 29 -17.97 6.57 -0.31
N ALA A 30 -17.25 7.44 0.40
CA ALA A 30 -15.84 7.72 0.12
C ALA A 30 -14.96 6.48 0.33
N GLU A 31 -15.15 5.76 1.44
CA GLU A 31 -14.44 4.51 1.71
C GLU A 31 -14.80 3.42 0.71
N LEU A 32 -16.07 3.31 0.32
CA LEU A 32 -16.49 2.37 -0.72
C LEU A 32 -15.84 2.69 -2.07
N LYS A 33 -15.75 3.96 -2.46
CA LYS A 33 -15.06 4.37 -3.70
C LYS A 33 -13.57 4.01 -3.67
N LYS A 34 -12.88 4.23 -2.55
CA LYS A 34 -11.48 3.77 -2.38
C LYS A 34 -11.36 2.25 -2.48
N LYS A 35 -12.30 1.51 -1.90
CA LYS A 35 -12.32 0.05 -1.97
C LYS A 35 -12.54 -0.47 -3.39
N VAL A 36 -13.47 0.15 -4.13
CA VAL A 36 -13.76 -0.17 -5.53
C VAL A 36 -12.53 0.06 -6.40
N THR A 37 -11.94 1.25 -6.32
CA THR A 37 -10.76 1.62 -7.12
C THR A 37 -9.58 0.70 -6.83
N ALA A 38 -9.26 0.44 -5.55
CA ALA A 38 -8.19 -0.48 -5.18
C ALA A 38 -8.41 -1.92 -5.70
N LYS A 39 -9.67 -2.39 -5.78
CA LYS A 39 -10.02 -3.72 -6.30
C LYS A 39 -9.90 -3.77 -7.83
N ILE A 40 -10.25 -2.67 -8.51
CA ILE A 40 -10.05 -2.53 -9.97
C ILE A 40 -8.56 -2.53 -10.30
N ASP A 41 -7.76 -1.72 -9.59
CA ASP A 41 -6.33 -1.59 -9.87
C ASP A 41 -5.58 -2.91 -9.60
N TYR A 42 -5.97 -3.64 -8.54
CA TYR A 42 -5.53 -5.02 -8.31
C TYR A 42 -5.92 -5.95 -9.47
N GLY A 43 -7.18 -5.89 -9.92
CA GLY A 43 -7.70 -6.66 -11.04
C GLY A 43 -6.90 -6.41 -12.33
N ASN A 44 -6.64 -5.14 -12.65
CA ASN A 44 -5.82 -4.75 -13.80
C ASN A 44 -4.43 -5.37 -13.72
N ARG A 45 -3.77 -5.30 -12.56
CA ARG A 45 -2.43 -5.87 -12.38
C ARG A 45 -2.40 -7.39 -12.63
N ILE A 46 -3.31 -8.16 -12.06
CA ILE A 46 -3.31 -9.62 -12.23
C ILE A 46 -3.74 -10.05 -13.65
N LEU A 47 -4.42 -9.17 -14.37
CA LEU A 47 -4.83 -9.36 -15.76
C LEU A 47 -3.78 -8.85 -16.77
N GLY A 48 -2.73 -8.17 -16.31
CA GLY A 48 -1.71 -7.57 -17.18
C GLY A 48 -2.21 -6.35 -17.97
N LEU A 49 -3.17 -5.61 -17.41
CA LEU A 49 -3.70 -4.36 -17.97
C LEU A 49 -2.94 -3.15 -17.42
N ASP A 50 -3.15 -2.00 -18.07
CA ASP A 50 -2.51 -0.75 -17.68
C ASP A 50 -2.86 -0.30 -16.26
N LEU A 51 -1.86 0.24 -15.56
CA LEU A 51 -2.01 0.84 -14.24
C LEU A 51 -2.64 2.22 -14.37
N VAL A 52 -3.74 2.44 -13.64
CA VAL A 52 -4.36 3.76 -13.51
C VAL A 52 -3.84 4.42 -12.24
N VAL A 53 -3.17 5.57 -12.38
CA VAL A 53 -2.63 6.32 -11.24
C VAL A 53 -3.73 7.20 -10.63
N ARG A 54 -3.88 7.14 -9.31
CA ARG A 54 -4.94 7.83 -8.56
C ARG A 54 -4.39 8.69 -7.44
N ASP A 55 -5.15 9.72 -7.06
CA ASP A 55 -4.93 10.51 -5.85
C ASP A 55 -5.40 9.77 -4.58
N ASP A 56 -5.19 10.37 -3.41
CA ASP A 56 -5.62 9.82 -2.11
C ASP A 56 -7.14 9.67 -1.96
N ASN A 57 -7.92 10.37 -2.79
CA ASN A 57 -9.38 10.29 -2.84
C ASN A 57 -9.86 9.19 -3.81
N GLY A 58 -8.96 8.53 -4.54
CA GLY A 58 -9.26 7.51 -5.54
C GLY A 58 -9.64 8.06 -6.92
N ASN A 59 -9.50 9.37 -7.14
CA ASN A 59 -9.71 9.97 -8.45
C ASN A 59 -8.51 9.70 -9.35
N ILE A 60 -8.73 9.58 -10.65
CA ILE A 60 -7.65 9.43 -11.62
C ILE A 60 -6.85 10.74 -11.67
N LEU A 61 -5.52 10.65 -11.62
CA LEU A 61 -4.67 11.83 -11.81
C LEU A 61 -4.74 12.29 -13.27
N ASP A 62 -4.93 13.58 -13.45
CA ASP A 62 -4.86 14.22 -14.76
C ASP A 62 -3.38 14.50 -15.11
N PRO A 63 -2.83 13.90 -16.18
CA PRO A 63 -1.44 14.13 -16.58
C PRO A 63 -1.16 15.55 -17.08
N ASP A 64 -2.18 16.30 -17.53
CA ASP A 64 -2.00 17.68 -17.99
C ASP A 64 -1.91 18.67 -16.82
N GLU A 65 -2.53 18.32 -15.69
CA GLU A 65 -2.50 19.12 -14.44
C GLU A 65 -1.45 18.60 -13.43
N THR A 66 -0.85 17.43 -13.69
CA THR A 66 0.14 16.79 -12.79
C THR A 66 1.53 16.82 -13.41
N SER A 67 2.51 17.39 -12.70
CA SER A 67 3.90 17.40 -13.18
C SER A 67 4.40 15.99 -13.48
N THR A 68 5.22 15.83 -14.53
CA THR A 68 5.77 14.52 -14.94
C THR A 68 6.48 13.79 -13.80
N ILE A 69 7.22 14.53 -12.96
CA ILE A 69 7.93 13.96 -11.81
C ILE A 69 6.94 13.47 -10.76
N SER A 70 5.91 14.27 -10.44
CA SER A 70 4.89 13.89 -9.47
C SER A 70 4.09 12.67 -9.94
N LEU A 71 3.72 12.65 -11.22
CA LEU A 71 2.99 11.53 -11.82
C LEU A 71 3.83 10.25 -11.80
N PHE A 72 5.12 10.35 -12.12
CA PHE A 72 6.04 9.22 -12.04
C PHE A 72 6.17 8.66 -10.61
N LYS A 73 6.33 9.53 -9.61
CA LYS A 73 6.38 9.10 -8.19
C LYS A 73 5.08 8.44 -7.74
N ALA A 74 3.93 8.99 -8.15
CA ALA A 74 2.63 8.42 -7.86
C ALA A 74 2.45 7.05 -8.54
N HIS A 75 2.91 6.91 -9.78
CA HIS A 75 2.95 5.64 -10.50
C HIS A 75 3.81 4.60 -9.78
N GLU A 76 5.05 4.92 -9.39
CA GLU A 76 5.92 4.01 -8.63
C GLU A 76 5.26 3.57 -7.32
N THR A 77 4.71 4.53 -6.58
CA THR A 77 4.04 4.26 -5.30
C THR A 77 2.84 3.33 -5.48
N ALA A 78 1.99 3.61 -6.48
CA ALA A 78 0.83 2.78 -6.81
C ALA A 78 1.23 1.37 -7.25
N SER A 79 2.25 1.28 -8.12
CA SER A 79 2.81 0.01 -8.60
C SER A 79 3.31 -0.86 -7.44
N LYS A 80 4.14 -0.28 -6.56
CA LYS A 80 4.72 -0.97 -5.39
C LYS A 80 3.63 -1.46 -4.44
N ARG A 81 2.66 -0.60 -4.10
CA ARG A 81 1.54 -0.94 -3.21
C ARG A 81 0.71 -2.12 -3.73
N ILE A 82 0.46 -2.17 -5.04
CA ILE A 82 -0.30 -3.29 -5.63
C ILE A 82 0.52 -4.58 -5.59
N ASP A 83 1.82 -4.50 -5.87
CA ASP A 83 2.71 -5.67 -5.84
C ASP A 83 2.86 -6.25 -4.43
N GLU A 84 3.03 -5.39 -3.42
CA GLU A 84 3.04 -5.78 -2.00
C GLU A 84 1.75 -6.52 -1.63
N ARG A 85 0.60 -5.98 -2.01
CA ARG A 85 -0.70 -6.62 -1.75
C ARG A 85 -0.84 -7.98 -2.43
N ILE A 86 -0.35 -8.12 -3.66
CA ILE A 86 -0.36 -9.42 -4.37
C ILE A 86 0.56 -10.41 -3.67
N GLN A 87 1.72 -9.95 -3.18
CA GLN A 87 2.65 -10.79 -2.47
C GLN A 87 2.09 -11.26 -1.11
N GLU A 88 1.40 -10.38 -0.38
CA GLU A 88 0.67 -10.72 0.84
C GLU A 88 -0.43 -11.78 0.59
N GLU A 89 -1.20 -11.66 -0.49
CA GLU A 89 -2.22 -12.65 -0.82
C GLU A 89 -1.59 -14.02 -1.17
N LYS A 90 -0.47 -14.03 -1.89
CA LYS A 90 0.28 -15.25 -2.19
C LYS A 90 0.85 -15.89 -0.93
N SER A 91 1.39 -15.10 0.01
CA SER A 91 1.95 -15.65 1.26
C SER A 91 0.84 -16.24 2.15
N LEU A 92 -0.34 -15.62 2.19
CA LEU A 92 -1.51 -16.17 2.89
C LEU A 92 -1.98 -17.49 2.27
N GLN A 93 -2.05 -17.58 0.94
CA GLN A 93 -2.39 -18.82 0.24
C GLN A 93 -1.35 -19.92 0.52
N GLN A 94 -0.06 -19.57 0.48
CA GLN A 94 1.03 -20.50 0.79
C GLN A 94 0.98 -20.97 2.26
N SER A 95 0.58 -20.10 3.20
CA SER A 95 0.42 -20.44 4.62
C SER A 95 -0.71 -21.45 4.87
N LEU A 96 -1.75 -21.45 4.03
CA LEU A 96 -2.86 -22.40 4.09
C LEU A 96 -2.43 -23.79 3.56
N ASP A 97 -1.59 -23.82 2.52
CA ASP A 97 -1.01 -25.07 1.98
C ASP A 97 0.05 -25.70 2.90
N LEU A 98 0.68 -24.91 3.78
CA LEU A 98 1.74 -25.33 4.70
C LEU A 98 1.25 -25.91 6.05
N ARG A 99 -0.07 -26.07 6.26
CA ARG A 99 -0.62 -26.71 7.49
C ARG A 99 -0.20 -28.18 7.70
N GLY A 100 0.62 -28.74 6.82
CA GLY A 100 1.22 -30.07 6.96
C GLY A 100 2.73 -30.11 7.21
N GLN A 101 3.45 -28.98 7.38
CA GLN A 101 4.91 -28.97 7.60
C GLN A 101 5.33 -27.93 8.65
N PRO A 102 6.34 -28.19 9.50
CA PRO A 102 6.78 -27.25 10.52
C PRO A 102 7.48 -26.05 9.87
N ILE A 103 6.86 -24.88 9.95
CA ILE A 103 7.33 -23.63 9.36
C ILE A 103 8.42 -23.02 10.24
N PHE A 104 9.68 -23.36 9.96
CA PHE A 104 10.78 -22.43 10.16
C PHE A 104 11.01 -21.74 8.82
N ASN A 105 11.01 -20.40 8.81
CA ASN A 105 11.34 -19.47 7.70
C ASN A 105 10.13 -18.73 7.09
N SER A 106 9.87 -17.51 7.57
CA SER A 106 9.80 -16.31 6.70
C SER A 106 9.53 -15.00 7.44
N THR A 107 9.21 -15.01 8.74
CA THR A 107 9.21 -13.77 9.53
C THR A 107 10.61 -13.46 10.01
N HIS A 108 11.35 -12.65 9.25
CA HIS A 108 12.58 -12.07 9.73
C HIS A 108 12.26 -10.98 10.75
N THR A 109 12.27 -11.32 12.03
CA THR A 109 12.25 -10.33 13.11
C THR A 109 13.66 -9.82 13.31
N TYR A 110 13.89 -8.54 13.03
CA TYR A 110 15.15 -7.87 13.30
C TYR A 110 15.04 -7.11 14.61
N SER A 111 15.99 -7.30 15.51
CA SER A 111 16.09 -6.55 16.77
C SER A 111 17.29 -5.61 16.69
N LEU A 112 17.06 -4.31 16.88
CA LEU A 112 18.11 -3.30 16.94
C LEU A 112 18.31 -2.89 18.40
N TYR A 113 19.55 -2.98 18.89
CA TYR A 113 19.95 -2.48 20.19
C TYR A 113 20.98 -1.37 20.01
N VAL A 114 20.66 -0.17 20.50
CA VAL A 114 21.59 0.96 20.47
C VAL A 114 21.99 1.30 21.90
N ASN A 115 23.30 1.29 22.14
CA ASN A 115 23.88 1.70 23.42
C ASN A 115 24.77 2.92 23.20
N PHE A 116 24.33 4.05 23.72
CA PHE A 116 25.06 5.31 23.63
C PHE A 116 25.84 5.55 24.93
N LYS A 117 27.17 5.58 24.85
CA LYS A 117 28.05 5.57 26.03
C LYS A 117 28.62 6.92 26.43
N ASN A 118 28.96 7.78 25.47
CA ASN A 118 29.54 9.09 25.76
C ASN A 118 29.21 10.08 24.64
N PHE A 119 28.88 11.31 25.02
CA PHE A 119 28.72 12.46 24.16
C PHE A 119 29.49 13.63 24.78
N VAL A 120 30.55 14.08 24.11
CA VAL A 120 31.31 15.25 24.55
C VAL A 120 31.12 16.33 23.50
N CYS A 121 30.36 17.36 23.82
CA CYS A 121 30.15 18.51 22.96
C CYS A 121 30.22 19.79 23.81
N ASN A 122 30.96 20.79 23.35
CA ASN A 122 31.06 22.09 24.03
C ASN A 122 29.97 23.02 23.49
N ILE A 123 28.73 22.80 23.93
CA ILE A 123 27.57 23.58 23.49
C ILE A 123 27.39 24.75 24.46
N GLY A 124 27.44 25.98 23.95
CA GLY A 124 27.27 27.21 24.74
C GLY A 124 25.81 27.63 24.91
N GLU A 125 24.86 26.77 24.52
CA GLU A 125 23.43 26.99 24.48
C GLU A 125 22.66 25.68 24.78
N ASP A 126 21.34 25.77 24.96
CA ASP A 126 20.49 24.60 25.17
C ASP A 126 20.41 23.75 23.90
N ALA A 127 20.61 22.43 24.03
CA ALA A 127 20.60 21.50 22.90
C ALA A 127 19.93 20.16 23.23
N GLU A 128 19.36 19.55 22.19
CA GLU A 128 18.71 18.25 22.23
C GLU A 128 19.42 17.27 21.30
N LEU A 129 19.53 16.00 21.73
CA LEU A 129 20.07 14.91 20.92
C LEU A 129 18.94 13.98 20.49
N LEU A 130 18.71 13.88 19.18
CA LEU A 130 17.71 12.98 18.59
C LEU A 130 18.39 11.84 17.84
N MET A 131 17.81 10.64 17.93
CA MET A 131 18.23 9.47 17.18
C MET A 131 17.03 8.88 16.46
N SER A 132 17.16 8.69 15.15
CA SER A 132 16.10 8.16 14.29
C SER A 132 16.70 7.23 13.26
N LEU A 133 15.91 6.28 12.78
CA LEU A 133 16.32 5.45 11.65
C LEU A 133 16.04 6.21 10.36
N TYR A 134 16.89 6.07 9.34
CA TYR A 134 16.66 6.69 8.03
C TYR A 134 16.38 5.61 7.00
N ASP A 135 15.24 5.75 6.33
CA ASP A 135 14.89 4.94 5.17
C ASP A 135 15.31 5.69 3.89
N PRO A 136 16.33 5.21 3.17
CA PRO A 136 16.80 5.86 1.95
C PRO A 136 15.80 5.76 0.80
N ASP A 137 15.02 4.68 0.74
CA ASP A 137 14.03 4.46 -0.32
C ASP A 137 12.84 5.40 -0.14
N LEU A 138 12.44 5.66 1.11
CA LEU A 138 11.37 6.60 1.45
C LEU A 138 11.88 8.03 1.67
N SER A 139 13.19 8.23 1.74
CA SER A 139 13.85 9.49 2.09
C SER A 139 13.28 10.14 3.36
N LYS A 140 12.99 9.31 4.38
CA LYS A 140 12.33 9.75 5.63
C LYS A 140 13.00 9.13 6.85
N PHE A 141 12.90 9.85 7.97
CA PHE A 141 13.24 9.32 9.28
C PHE A 141 12.07 8.50 9.84
N ILE A 142 12.35 7.33 10.41
CA ILE A 142 11.43 6.42 11.11
C ILE A 142 11.67 6.55 12.61
#